data_AF-A0A914PNM2-F1
#
_entry.id   AF-A0A914PNM2-F1
#
_cell.length_a   1.000
_cell.length_b   1.000
_cell.length_c   1.000
_cell.angle_alpha   90.00
_cell.angle_beta   90.00
_cell.angle_gamma   90.00
#
_symmetry.space_group_name_H-M   'P 1'
#
loop_
_entity.id
_entity.type
_entity.pdbx_description
1 polymer ?
#
loop_
_entity_poly.entity_id
_entity_poly.type
_entity_poly.pdbx_seq_one_letter_code
_entity_poly.pdbx_strand_id
1 'polypeptide(L)'
;MGHSLGGMVARLIAIKLLNDEIIKSNINVIMFDSWTIGTENMNLERIKEYIESQFKTIPDSEHFVNASIFLSKLLKEHNNNFDSRVGIFSFKASELSDTPLRRAILPILTKDLVRSFIDNGWAEFAKEVTTTLTPGDHDSLLKAENLSKISSRLHEAISHSLIKFNEF
;
A
#
# COMPACT_ATOMS: atom_id res chain seq x y z
N MET A 1 -7.76 5.18 1.41
CA MET A 1 -6.30 5.31 1.67
C MET A 1 -5.83 4.09 2.45
N GLY A 2 -4.53 3.78 2.44
CA GLY A 2 -3.98 2.74 3.31
C GLY A 2 -2.47 2.57 3.19
N HIS A 3 -1.87 1.89 4.17
CA HIS A 3 -0.45 1.55 4.20
C HIS A 3 -0.21 0.09 3.86
N SER A 4 0.85 -0.19 3.11
CA SER A 4 1.23 -1.54 2.69
C SER A 4 0.04 -2.23 2.01
N LEU A 5 -0.32 -3.43 2.45
CA LEU A 5 -1.54 -4.16 2.09
C LEU A 5 -2.82 -3.31 2.15
N GLY A 6 -2.95 -2.42 3.14
CA GLY A 6 -4.11 -1.54 3.27
C GLY A 6 -4.32 -0.61 2.06
N GLY A 7 -3.24 -0.20 1.39
CA GLY A 7 -3.33 0.59 0.16
C GLY A 7 -3.89 -0.21 -1.01
N MET A 8 -3.49 -1.48 -1.14
CA MET A 8 -4.04 -2.40 -2.15
C MET A 8 -5.54 -2.63 -1.91
N VAL A 9 -5.94 -2.91 -0.66
CA VAL A 9 -7.34 -3.09 -0.29
C VAL A 9 -8.15 -1.82 -0.56
N ALA A 10 -7.61 -0.64 -0.24
CA ALA A 10 -8.27 0.62 -0.54
C ALA A 10 -8.54 0.81 -2.04
N ARG A 11 -7.63 0.35 -2.91
CA ARG A 11 -7.84 0.34 -4.36
C ARG A 11 -8.93 -0.62 -4.79
N LEU A 12 -8.98 -1.83 -4.22
CA LEU A 12 -10.04 -2.79 -4.51
C LEU A 12 -11.42 -2.25 -4.12
N ILE A 13 -11.50 -1.58 -2.98
CA ILE A 13 -12.72 -0.90 -2.55
C ILE A 13 -13.10 0.19 -3.56
N ALA A 14 -12.15 1.05 -3.98
CA ALA A 14 -12.43 2.10 -4.96
C ALA A 14 -12.98 1.54 -6.29
N ILE A 15 -12.37 0.48 -6.82
CA ILE A 15 -12.84 -0.20 -8.03
C ILE A 15 -14.26 -0.76 -7.82
N LYS A 16 -14.52 -1.38 -6.66
CA LYS A 16 -15.86 -1.89 -6.36
C LYS A 16 -16.91 -0.77 -6.33
N LEU A 17 -16.61 0.35 -5.67
CA LEU A 17 -17.51 1.51 -5.62
C LEU A 17 -17.80 2.11 -6.99
N LEU A 18 -16.80 2.12 -7.88
CA LEU A 18 -16.95 2.56 -9.28
C LEU A 18 -17.79 1.58 -10.10
N ASN A 19 -17.57 0.27 -9.94
CA ASN A 19 -18.31 -0.76 -10.67
C ASN A 19 -19.78 -0.86 -10.22
N ASP A 20 -20.05 -0.57 -8.96
CA ASP A 20 -21.41 -0.51 -8.40
C ASP A 20 -22.09 0.84 -8.67
N GLU A 21 -21.43 1.75 -9.41
CA GLU A 21 -21.91 3.10 -9.72
C GLU A 21 -22.26 3.96 -8.49
N ILE A 22 -21.75 3.60 -7.31
CA ILE A 22 -21.91 4.38 -6.07
C ILE A 22 -21.19 5.73 -6.22
N ILE A 23 -20.06 5.73 -6.93
CA ILE A 23 -19.30 6.92 -7.30
C ILE A 23 -19.20 6.95 -8.82
N LYS A 24 -19.56 8.09 -9.43
CA LYS A 24 -19.58 8.27 -10.89
C LYS A 24 -18.33 8.97 -11.45
N SER A 25 -17.53 9.58 -10.58
CA SER A 25 -16.28 10.24 -10.93
C SER A 25 -15.07 9.36 -10.68
N ASN A 26 -13.94 9.67 -11.31
CA ASN A 26 -12.66 9.04 -10.98
C ASN A 26 -12.35 9.15 -9.49
N ILE A 27 -11.66 8.14 -8.95
CA ILE A 27 -11.27 8.07 -7.53
C ILE A 27 -9.75 8.05 -7.44
N ASN A 28 -9.19 8.87 -6.55
CA ASN A 28 -7.78 8.83 -6.22
C ASN A 28 -7.55 8.09 -4.90
N VAL A 29 -6.68 7.07 -4.93
CA VAL A 29 -6.31 6.29 -3.75
C VAL A 29 -4.94 6.73 -3.24
N ILE A 30 -4.89 7.08 -1.95
CA ILE A 30 -3.64 7.39 -1.26
C ILE A 30 -3.05 6.11 -0.68
N MET A 31 -1.83 5.78 -1.05
CA MET A 31 -1.11 4.57 -0.66
C MET A 31 0.21 4.92 0.02
N PHE A 32 0.50 4.29 1.15
CA PHE A 32 1.77 4.44 1.85
C PHE A 32 2.57 3.15 1.70
N ASP A 33 3.67 3.23 0.97
CA ASP A 33 4.60 2.13 0.69
C ASP A 33 3.92 0.79 0.34
N SER A 34 2.89 0.86 -0.48
CA SER A 34 2.19 -0.30 -1.05
C SER A 34 2.90 -0.77 -2.31
N TRP A 35 3.11 -2.08 -2.44
CA TRP A 35 3.83 -2.70 -3.56
C TRP A 35 2.94 -3.71 -4.28
N THR A 36 3.05 -3.76 -5.61
CA THR A 36 2.39 -4.78 -6.45
C THR A 36 3.35 -5.86 -6.92
N ILE A 37 4.65 -5.55 -6.96
CA ILE A 37 5.67 -6.45 -7.48
C ILE A 37 5.97 -7.54 -6.44
N GLY A 38 6.03 -8.80 -6.87
CA GLY A 38 6.42 -9.93 -6.03
C GLY A 38 5.38 -10.37 -5.02
N THR A 39 4.16 -9.81 -5.05
CA THR A 39 3.07 -10.28 -4.19
C THR A 39 2.76 -11.76 -4.44
N GLU A 40 2.86 -12.21 -5.69
CA GLU A 40 2.74 -13.60 -6.10
C GLU A 40 3.81 -14.51 -5.47
N ASN A 41 4.96 -13.95 -5.10
CA ASN A 41 6.11 -14.64 -4.54
C ASN A 41 6.22 -14.55 -3.01
N MET A 42 5.22 -13.98 -2.34
CA MET A 42 5.19 -13.87 -0.88
C MET A 42 5.34 -15.22 -0.17
N ASN A 43 6.21 -15.27 0.83
CA ASN A 43 6.40 -16.39 1.74
C ASN A 43 5.53 -16.18 2.99
N LEU A 44 4.39 -16.88 3.04
CA LEU A 44 3.40 -16.74 4.10
C LEU A 44 3.92 -17.12 5.49
N GLU A 45 4.83 -18.08 5.60
CA GLU A 45 5.43 -18.47 6.89
C GLU A 45 6.31 -17.36 7.45
N ARG A 46 7.14 -16.74 6.61
CA ARG A 46 7.96 -15.59 7.03
C ARG A 46 7.10 -14.36 7.37
N ILE A 47 6.00 -14.17 6.64
CA ILE A 47 5.02 -13.12 6.95
C ILE A 47 4.41 -13.40 8.33
N LYS A 48 4.07 -14.66 8.64
CA LYS A 48 3.55 -15.07 9.94
C LYS A 48 4.51 -14.77 11.07
N GLU A 49 5.77 -15.20 10.94
CA GLU A 49 6.84 -14.91 11.91
C GLU A 49 6.99 -13.40 12.17
N TYR A 50 6.95 -12.59 11.11
CA TYR A 50 7.00 -11.14 11.24
C TYR A 50 5.78 -10.60 11.99
N ILE A 51 4.56 -10.98 11.60
CA ILE A 51 3.32 -10.49 12.24
C ILE A 51 3.27 -10.90 13.72
N GLU A 52 3.62 -12.14 14.03
CA GLU A 52 3.71 -12.64 15.40
C GLU A 52 4.71 -11.82 16.23
N SER A 53 5.84 -11.41 15.63
CA SER A 53 6.79 -10.52 16.30
C SER A 53 6.20 -9.14 16.60
N GLN A 54 5.40 -8.58 15.69
CA GLN A 54 4.77 -7.26 15.85
C GLN A 54 3.65 -7.28 16.89
N PHE A 55 2.89 -8.38 16.98
CA PHE A 55 1.76 -8.51 17.90
C PHE A 55 2.09 -9.25 19.20
N LYS A 56 3.36 -9.55 19.47
CA LYS A 56 3.80 -10.30 20.65
C LYS A 56 3.30 -9.72 21.98
N THR A 57 3.10 -8.41 22.05
CA THR A 57 2.66 -7.69 23.26
C THR A 57 1.15 -7.41 23.30
N ILE A 58 0.40 -7.76 22.24
CA ILE A 58 -1.04 -7.51 22.15
C ILE A 58 -1.79 -8.72 22.73
N PRO A 59 -2.73 -8.52 23.68
CA PRO A 59 -3.63 -9.57 24.14
C PRO A 59 -4.45 -10.16 22.99
N ASP A 60 -4.69 -11.47 23.01
CA ASP A 60 -5.45 -12.18 21.97
C ASP A 60 -4.92 -11.95 20.53
N SER A 61 -3.59 -11.81 20.41
CA SER A 61 -2.88 -11.56 19.14
C SER A 61 -3.12 -12.60 18.07
N GLU A 62 -3.50 -13.83 18.44
CA GLU A 62 -3.80 -14.92 17.50
C GLU A 62 -4.86 -14.54 16.47
N HIS A 63 -5.91 -13.80 16.88
CA HIS A 63 -6.93 -13.34 15.94
C HIS A 63 -6.32 -12.40 14.87
N PHE A 64 -5.47 -11.46 15.28
CA PHE A 64 -4.81 -10.52 14.39
C PHE A 64 -3.79 -11.19 13.47
N VAL A 65 -3.05 -12.17 13.98
CA VAL A 65 -2.13 -13.00 13.17
C VAL A 65 -2.91 -13.75 12.10
N ASN A 66 -4.00 -14.44 12.48
CA ASN A 66 -4.82 -15.21 11.55
C ASN A 66 -5.46 -14.32 10.48
N ALA A 67 -6.01 -13.17 10.86
CA ALA A 67 -6.60 -12.21 9.93
C ALA A 67 -5.55 -11.66 8.94
N SER A 68 -4.35 -11.34 9.44
CA SER A 68 -3.26 -10.82 8.61
C SER A 68 -2.78 -11.87 7.61
N ILE A 69 -2.64 -13.14 8.03
CA ILE A 69 -2.25 -14.24 7.14
C ILE A 69 -3.31 -14.54 6.09
N PHE A 70 -4.59 -14.49 6.47
CA PHE A 70 -5.68 -14.61 5.52
C PHE A 70 -5.61 -13.52 4.45
N LEU A 71 -5.39 -12.26 4.84
CA LEU A 71 -5.23 -11.17 3.88
C LEU A 71 -3.99 -11.33 2.99
N SER A 72 -2.86 -11.78 3.54
CA SER A 72 -1.65 -12.07 2.75
C SER A 72 -1.86 -13.18 1.72
N LYS A 73 -2.67 -14.20 2.04
CA LYS A 73 -3.07 -15.24 1.07
C LYS A 73 -3.88 -14.64 -0.08
N LEU A 74 -4.90 -13.86 0.26
CA LEU A 74 -5.73 -13.17 -0.75
C LEU A 74 -4.87 -12.31 -1.67
N LEU A 75 -3.91 -11.57 -1.13
CA LEU A 75 -2.98 -10.78 -1.93
C LEU A 75 -2.09 -11.61 -2.84
N LYS A 76 -1.57 -12.73 -2.35
CA LYS A 76 -0.71 -13.63 -3.14
C LYS A 76 -1.43 -14.16 -4.37
N GLU A 77 -2.74 -14.40 -4.23
CA GLU A 77 -3.60 -14.94 -5.27
C GLU A 77 -4.26 -13.84 -6.12
N HIS A 78 -4.19 -12.58 -5.69
CA HIS A 78 -4.88 -11.48 -6.34
C HIS A 78 -4.13 -10.97 -7.57
N ASN A 79 -4.77 -11.09 -8.74
CA ASN A 79 -4.32 -10.43 -9.95
C ASN A 79 -4.86 -9.00 -10.01
N ASN A 80 -3.96 -8.03 -9.93
CA ASN A 80 -4.32 -6.64 -10.15
C ASN A 80 -4.70 -6.43 -11.62
N ASN A 81 -5.85 -5.81 -11.86
CA ASN A 81 -6.26 -5.39 -13.19
C ASN A 81 -6.06 -3.88 -13.35
N PHE A 82 -5.67 -3.45 -14.54
CA PHE A 82 -5.62 -2.02 -14.88
C PHE A 82 -7.02 -1.39 -14.80
N ASP A 83 -7.12 -0.23 -14.14
CA ASP A 83 -8.34 0.59 -14.14
C ASP A 83 -7.99 2.06 -14.38
N SER A 84 -8.48 2.63 -15.49
CA SER A 84 -8.19 4.01 -15.89
C SER A 84 -8.91 5.08 -15.06
N ARG A 85 -9.93 4.68 -14.27
CA ARG A 85 -10.72 5.57 -13.42
C ARG A 85 -10.11 5.76 -12.03
N VAL A 86 -9.11 4.93 -11.70
CA VAL A 86 -8.42 4.99 -10.41
C VAL A 86 -7.05 5.62 -10.59
N GLY A 87 -6.85 6.78 -9.99
CA GLY A 87 -5.54 7.40 -9.83
C GLY A 87 -4.89 7.00 -8.50
N ILE A 88 -3.56 7.06 -8.43
CA ILE A 88 -2.81 6.66 -7.23
C ILE A 88 -1.88 7.78 -6.78
N PHE A 89 -1.98 8.17 -5.52
CA PHE A 89 -0.95 8.93 -4.82
C PHE A 89 -0.12 7.97 -3.98
N SER A 90 1.11 7.67 -4.44
CA SER A 90 2.02 6.72 -3.80
C SER A 90 3.05 7.44 -2.94
N PHE A 91 3.01 7.23 -1.64
CA PHE A 91 4.01 7.70 -0.69
C PHE A 91 5.02 6.57 -0.44
N LYS A 92 6.10 6.58 -1.20
CA LYS A 92 7.13 5.53 -1.18
C LYS A 92 8.18 5.81 -0.12
N ALA A 93 8.56 4.81 0.67
CA ALA A 93 9.64 4.96 1.64
C ALA A 93 10.98 5.23 0.94
N SER A 94 11.75 6.22 1.43
CA SER A 94 13.05 6.59 0.85
C SER A 94 14.16 5.63 1.28
N GLU A 95 14.01 5.02 2.45
CA GLU A 95 14.97 4.08 3.00
C GLU A 95 14.48 2.66 2.83
N LEU A 96 15.43 1.78 2.54
CA LEU A 96 15.17 0.38 2.38
C LEU A 96 15.73 -0.36 3.59
N SER A 97 14.87 -0.66 4.55
CA SER A 97 15.24 -1.49 5.68
C SER A 97 15.34 -2.96 5.30
N ASP A 98 16.17 -3.70 6.04
CA ASP A 98 16.29 -5.16 5.93
C ASP A 98 15.30 -5.83 6.87
N THR A 99 14.01 -5.49 6.73
CA THR A 99 12.97 -6.05 7.60
C THR A 99 12.64 -7.50 7.21
N PRO A 100 12.25 -8.35 8.17
CA PRO A 100 11.75 -9.69 7.88
C PRO A 100 10.61 -9.68 6.86
N LEU A 101 9.72 -8.69 6.94
CA LEU A 101 8.61 -8.50 6.00
C LEU A 101 9.09 -8.36 4.56
N ARG A 102 10.16 -7.59 4.32
CA ARG A 102 10.72 -7.45 2.97
C ARG A 102 11.32 -8.76 2.45
N ARG A 103 12.06 -9.50 3.27
CA ARG A 103 12.57 -10.84 2.90
C ARG A 103 11.46 -11.87 2.70
N ALA A 104 10.29 -11.63 3.29
CA ALA A 104 9.12 -12.46 3.13
C ALA A 104 8.36 -12.12 1.84
N ILE A 105 8.25 -10.85 1.48
CA ILE A 105 7.49 -10.40 0.32
C ILE A 105 8.30 -10.51 -0.97
N LEU A 106 9.58 -10.13 -0.93
CA LEU A 106 10.41 -9.98 -2.12
C LEU A 106 11.86 -10.41 -1.83
N PRO A 107 12.15 -11.73 -1.85
CA PRO A 107 13.47 -12.27 -1.54
C PRO A 107 14.60 -11.75 -2.44
N ILE A 108 14.26 -11.26 -3.64
CA ILE A 108 15.19 -10.85 -4.70
C ILE A 108 15.40 -9.31 -4.73
N LEU A 109 14.65 -8.53 -3.93
CA LEU A 109 14.79 -7.07 -3.96
C LEU A 109 16.18 -6.64 -3.48
N THR A 110 17.02 -6.16 -4.39
CA THR A 110 18.21 -5.37 -4.06
C THR A 110 17.82 -3.90 -3.85
N LYS A 111 18.70 -3.10 -3.24
CA LYS A 111 18.50 -1.64 -3.13
C LYS A 111 18.33 -1.00 -4.49
N ASP A 112 19.05 -1.48 -5.49
CA ASP A 112 19.00 -0.94 -6.85
C ASP A 112 17.68 -1.27 -7.54
N LEU A 113 17.15 -2.49 -7.34
CA LEU A 113 15.85 -2.87 -7.87
C LEU A 113 14.70 -2.07 -7.22
N VAL A 114 14.75 -1.84 -5.91
CA VAL A 114 13.75 -0.98 -5.24
C VAL A 114 13.78 0.45 -5.79
N ARG A 115 14.97 0.97 -6.09
CA ARG A 115 15.15 2.33 -6.63
C ARG A 115 14.71 2.45 -8.08
N SER A 116 14.81 1.38 -8.87
CA SER A 116 14.35 1.41 -10.27
C SER A 116 12.83 1.46 -10.39
N PHE A 117 12.09 0.95 -9.40
CA PHE A 117 10.62 1.04 -9.38
C PHE A 117 10.16 2.32 -8.67
N ILE A 118 10.09 3.42 -9.41
CA ILE A 118 9.73 4.74 -8.87
C ILE A 118 8.38 4.72 -8.15
N ASP A 119 7.44 3.89 -8.58
CA ASP A 119 6.05 3.86 -8.14
C ASP A 119 5.63 2.56 -7.46
N ASN A 120 6.60 1.73 -7.05
CA ASN A 120 6.36 0.39 -6.48
C ASN A 120 5.58 -0.59 -7.39
N GLY A 121 5.57 -0.33 -8.71
CA GLY A 121 4.92 -1.17 -9.72
C GLY A 121 3.47 -0.80 -10.04
N TRP A 122 3.01 0.37 -9.59
CA TRP A 122 1.61 0.77 -9.77
C TRP A 122 1.26 1.30 -11.17
N ALA A 123 2.22 1.78 -11.97
CA ALA A 123 1.96 2.28 -13.33
C ALA A 123 1.40 1.23 -14.29
N GLU A 124 1.59 -0.06 -13.99
CA GLU A 124 0.97 -1.15 -14.77
C GLU A 124 -0.55 -1.23 -14.54
N PHE A 125 -1.04 -0.73 -13.41
CA PHE A 125 -2.42 -0.94 -12.95
C PHE A 125 -3.26 0.34 -12.82
N ALA A 126 -2.67 1.52 -13.04
CA ALA A 126 -3.36 2.79 -12.98
C ALA A 126 -2.88 3.72 -14.09
N LYS A 127 -3.81 4.53 -14.63
CA LYS A 127 -3.48 5.52 -15.66
C LYS A 127 -2.55 6.60 -15.13
N GLU A 128 -2.74 7.00 -13.87
CA GLU A 128 -2.02 8.09 -13.24
C GLU A 128 -1.49 7.63 -11.88
N VAL A 129 -0.16 7.73 -11.71
CA VAL A 129 0.51 7.47 -10.43
C VAL A 129 1.42 8.65 -10.11
N THR A 130 1.12 9.32 -9.00
CA THR A 130 1.94 10.40 -8.45
C THR A 130 2.74 9.85 -7.27
N THR A 131 4.06 9.76 -7.41
CA THR A 131 4.94 9.27 -6.34
C THR A 131 5.56 10.42 -5.56
N THR A 132 5.47 10.37 -4.24
CA THR A 132 6.25 11.19 -3.30
C THR A 132 7.16 10.30 -2.46
N LEU A 133 8.46 10.61 -2.42
CA LEU A 133 9.38 9.96 -1.49
C LEU A 133 9.14 10.46 -0.07
N THR A 134 9.02 9.53 0.86
CA THR A 134 8.75 9.78 2.28
C THR A 134 9.93 9.31 3.12
N PRO A 135 10.46 10.16 4.03
CA PRO A 135 11.53 9.78 4.93
C PRO A 135 11.20 8.56 5.79
N GLY A 136 12.22 7.76 6.10
CA GLY A 136 12.08 6.49 6.81
C GLY A 136 11.92 5.29 5.86
N ASP A 137 11.63 4.16 6.49
CA ASP A 137 11.43 2.85 5.86
C ASP A 137 9.95 2.42 5.87
N HIS A 138 9.68 1.21 5.40
CA HIS A 138 8.33 0.63 5.33
C HIS A 138 7.53 0.74 6.64
N ASP A 139 8.19 0.62 7.80
CA ASP A 139 7.52 0.59 9.11
C ASP A 139 7.50 1.98 9.76
N SER A 140 8.47 2.84 9.43
CA SER A 140 8.67 4.14 10.09
C SER A 140 8.19 5.34 9.28
N LEU A 141 7.82 5.20 8.01
CA LEU A 141 7.39 6.34 7.19
C LEU A 141 6.15 7.07 7.74
N LEU A 142 5.31 6.38 8.50
CA LEU A 142 4.10 6.93 9.13
C LEU A 142 4.36 7.58 10.50
N LYS A 143 5.59 7.57 11.01
CA LYS A 143 5.91 8.29 12.25
C LYS A 143 5.66 9.78 12.06
N ALA A 144 5.18 10.46 13.10
CA ALA A 144 4.80 11.87 13.06
C ALA A 144 5.93 12.77 12.52
N GLU A 145 7.18 12.48 12.88
CA GLU A 145 8.38 13.19 12.41
C GLU A 145 8.63 13.06 10.91
N ASN A 146 8.16 11.99 10.26
CA ASN A 146 8.28 11.76 8.83
C ASN A 146 7.05 12.29 8.08
N LEU A 147 5.86 12.11 8.64
CA LEU A 147 4.62 12.67 8.09
C LEU A 147 4.65 14.20 8.03
N SER A 148 5.25 14.88 9.02
CA SER A 148 5.36 16.34 9.01
C SER A 148 6.15 16.85 7.79
N LYS A 149 7.17 16.10 7.35
CA LYS A 149 8.02 16.41 6.18
C LYS A 149 7.30 16.26 4.84
N ILE A 150 6.24 15.45 4.78
CA ILE A 150 5.42 15.26 3.57
C ILE A 150 4.01 15.87 3.68
N SER A 151 3.73 16.63 4.75
CA SER A 151 2.39 17.14 5.07
C SER A 151 1.74 17.93 3.94
N SER A 152 2.50 18.80 3.25
CA SER A 152 1.99 19.55 2.09
C SER A 152 1.56 18.64 0.95
N ARG A 153 2.32 17.57 0.66
CA ARG A 153 2.00 16.60 -0.39
C ARG A 153 0.83 15.71 0.00
N LEU A 154 0.75 15.32 1.26
CA LEU A 154 -0.39 14.58 1.79
C LEU A 154 -1.67 15.43 1.72
N HIS A 155 -1.60 16.71 2.04
CA HIS A 155 -2.73 17.63 1.93
C HIS A 155 -3.19 17.81 0.47
N GLU A 156 -2.25 17.96 -0.45
CA GLU A 156 -2.51 17.97 -1.90
C GLU A 156 -3.23 16.69 -2.34
N ALA A 157 -2.68 15.52 -1.99
CA ALA A 157 -3.27 14.23 -2.31
C ALA A 157 -4.70 14.08 -1.75
N ILE A 158 -4.93 14.46 -0.49
CA ILE A 158 -6.26 14.45 0.12
C ILE A 158 -7.21 15.39 -0.63
N SER A 159 -6.78 16.60 -0.96
CA SER A 159 -7.60 17.59 -1.67
C SER A 159 -8.02 17.10 -3.06
N HIS A 160 -7.16 16.36 -3.75
CA HIS A 160 -7.45 15.72 -5.02
C HIS A 160 -8.25 14.41 -4.90
N SER A 161 -8.23 13.77 -3.72
CA SER A 161 -8.99 12.56 -3.41
C SER A 161 -10.38 12.85 -2.81
N LEU A 162 -10.61 14.05 -2.29
CA LEU A 162 -11.92 14.48 -1.84
C LEU A 162 -12.82 14.64 -3.06
N ILE A 163 -13.67 13.64 -3.27
CA ILE A 163 -14.82 13.72 -4.15
C ILE A 163 -15.60 14.97 -3.72
N LYS A 164 -15.85 15.89 -4.65
CA LYS A 164 -16.86 16.92 -4.45
C LYS A 164 -18.21 16.18 -4.33
N PHE A 165 -18.57 15.78 -3.13
CA PHE A 165 -19.89 15.21 -2.81
C PHE A 165 -21.04 16.22 -2.99
N ASN A 166 -20.76 17.41 -3.53
CA ASN A 166 -21.68 18.53 -3.65
C ASN A 166 -22.56 18.49 -4.91
N GLU A 167 -22.69 17.35 -5.58
CA GLU A 167 -23.57 17.19 -6.75
C GLU A 167 -24.49 15.97 -6.61
N PHE A 168 -25.16 15.88 -5.46
CA PHE A 168 -26.40 15.10 -5.30
C PHE A 168 -27.57 16.03 -5.05
#